data_AF-A0A645E6A0-F1
#
_entry.id   AF-A0A645E6A0-F1
#
_cell.length_a   1.000
_cell.length_b   1.000
_cell.length_c   1.000
_cell.angle_alpha   90.00
_cell.angle_beta   90.00
_cell.angle_gamma   90.00
#
_symmetry.space_group_name_H-M   'P 1'
#
loop_
_entity.id
_entity.type
_entity.pdbx_description
1 polymer ?
#
loop_
_entity_poly.entity_id
_entity_poly.type
_entity_poly.pdbx_seq_one_letter_code
_entity_poly.pdbx_strand_id
1 'polypeptide(L)' 'MTLQLSPLDAVEREMIVEELKRSGGNMTKAAKNLGGSERIMGFRVTKYKLDPKSLIR' A
#
# COMPACT_ATOMS: atom_id res chain seq x y z
N MET A 1 14.81 -7.81 -17.12
CA MET A 1 15.23 -7.84 -15.70
C MET A 1 14.00 -7.95 -14.83
N THR A 2 13.77 -9.11 -14.22
CA THR A 2 12.74 -9.27 -13.18
C THR A 2 13.25 -8.63 -11.89
N LEU A 3 12.66 -7.52 -11.48
CA LEU A 3 12.93 -6.95 -10.15
C LEU A 3 12.31 -7.90 -9.12
N GLN A 4 13.13 -8.76 -8.51
CA GLN A 4 12.73 -9.51 -7.32
C GLN A 4 12.54 -8.50 -6.19
N LEU A 5 11.33 -8.41 -5.66
CA LEU A 5 11.05 -7.68 -4.42
C LEU A 5 11.90 -8.32 -3.32
N SER A 6 12.59 -7.50 -2.52
CA SER A 6 13.23 -8.01 -1.32
C SER A 6 12.16 -8.56 -0.36
N PRO A 7 12.51 -9.48 0.57
CA PRO A 7 11.56 -9.95 1.58
C PRO A 7 10.89 -8.81 2.36
N LEU A 8 11.64 -7.72 2.62
CA LEU A 8 11.11 -6.54 3.27
C LEU A 8 10.08 -5.80 2.41
N ASP A 9 10.36 -5.64 1.11
CA ASP A 9 9.41 -5.00 0.18
C ASP A 9 8.13 -5.82 0.01
N ALA A 10 8.22 -7.16 0.05
CA ALA A 10 7.06 -8.05 0.00
C ALA A 10 6.16 -7.85 1.24
N VAL A 11 6.76 -7.85 2.44
CA VAL A 11 6.02 -7.62 3.69
C VAL A 11 5.42 -6.22 3.71
N GLU A 12 6.17 -5.19 3.32
CA GLU A 12 5.63 -3.82 3.24
C GLU A 12 4.44 -3.75 2.27
N ARG A 13 4.55 -4.37 1.09
CA ARG A 13 3.46 -4.42 0.11
C ARG A 13 2.22 -5.11 0.68
N GLU A 14 2.37 -6.23 1.38
CA GLU A 14 1.24 -6.94 2.01
C GLU A 14 0.55 -6.09 3.08
N MET A 15 1.31 -5.44 3.96
CA MET A 15 0.76 -4.54 4.97
C MET A 15 -0.05 -3.40 4.35
N ILE A 16 0.46 -2.79 3.27
CA ILE A 16 -0.24 -1.72 2.56
C ILE A 16 -1.52 -2.24 1.91
N VAL A 17 -1.46 -3.38 1.22
CA VAL A 17 -2.63 -3.97 0.55
C VAL A 17 -3.73 -4.29 1.55
N GLU A 18 -3.39 -4.95 2.64
CA GLU A 18 -4.36 -5.32 3.67
C GLU A 18 -4.98 -4.10 4.34
N GLU A 19 -4.19 -3.07 4.62
CA GLU A 19 -4.72 -1.86 5.23
C GLU A 19 -5.57 -1.03 4.26
N LEU A 20 -5.21 -0.98 2.97
CA LEU A 20 -6.06 -0.37 1.94
C LEU A 20 -7.40 -1.09 1.83
N LYS A 21 -7.44 -2.42 1.88
CA LYS A 21 -8.70 -3.19 1.91
C LYS A 21 -9.54 -2.84 3.15
N ARG A 22 -8.94 -2.89 4.34
CA ARG A 22 -9.61 -2.55 5.62
C ARG A 22 -10.15 -1.13 5.65
N SER A 23 -9.45 -0.21 5.00
CA SER A 23 -9.82 1.19 4.89
C SER A 23 -10.76 1.50 3.71
N GLY A 24 -11.20 0.50 2.93
CA GLY A 24 -12.05 0.72 1.75
C GLY A 24 -11.37 1.59 0.68
N GLY A 25 -10.06 1.41 0.51
CA GLY A 25 -9.18 2.17 -0.39
C GLY A 25 -8.92 3.62 0.04
N ASN A 26 -9.39 4.04 1.21
CA ASN A 26 -9.07 5.37 1.73
C ASN A 26 -7.58 5.45 2.14
N MET A 27 -6.77 6.08 1.29
CA MET A 27 -5.32 6.19 1.49
C MET A 27 -4.95 7.02 2.72
N THR A 28 -5.71 8.08 3.04
CA THR A 28 -5.47 8.90 4.24
C THR A 28 -5.67 8.07 5.51
N LYS A 29 -6.74 7.29 5.58
CA LYS A 29 -7.05 6.41 6.73
C LYS A 29 -6.02 5.29 6.84
N ALA A 30 -5.71 4.62 5.73
CA ALA A 30 -4.71 3.56 5.70
C ALA A 30 -3.33 4.07 6.13
N ALA A 31 -2.94 5.28 5.67
CA ALA A 31 -1.68 5.90 6.07
C ALA A 31 -1.61 6.16 7.57
N LYS A 32 -2.67 6.73 8.15
CA LYS A 32 -2.75 6.98 9.61
C LYS A 32 -2.63 5.69 10.41
N ASN A 33 -3.28 4.62 9.98
CA ASN A 33 -3.23 3.31 10.64
C ASN A 33 -1.83 2.69 10.58
N LEU A 34 -1.09 2.92 9.49
CA LEU A 34 0.32 2.49 9.35
C LEU A 34 1.34 3.51 9.91
N GLY A 35 0.90 4.54 10.62
CA GLY A 35 1.79 5.54 11.24
C GLY A 35 2.47 6.49 10.26
N GLY A 36 1.88 6.73 9.09
CA GLY A 36 2.42 7.60 8.05
C GLY A 36 1.45 8.71 7.59
N SER A 37 1.89 9.46 6.58
CA SER A 37 1.05 10.45 5.90
C SER A 37 0.52 9.92 4.57
N GLU A 38 -0.58 10.50 4.10
CA GLU A 38 -1.16 10.16 2.80
C GLU A 38 -0.15 10.33 1.65
N ARG A 39 0.74 11.33 1.74
CA ARG A 39 1.80 11.54 0.76
C ARG A 39 2.77 10.35 0.69
N ILE A 40 3.20 9.82 1.84
CA ILE A 40 4.05 8.61 1.90
C ILE A 40 3.29 7.39 1.37
N MET A 41 2.00 7.27 1.68
CA MET A 41 1.15 6.22 1.13
C MET A 41 1.06 6.29 -0.40
N GLY A 42 0.90 7.49 -0.98
CA GLY A 42 0.90 7.68 -2.43
C GLY A 42 2.20 7.22 -3.11
N PHE A 43 3.35 7.52 -2.50
CA PHE A 43 4.64 7.02 -2.98
C PHE A 43 4.73 5.50 -2.91
N ARG A 44 4.26 4.89 -1.81
CA ARG A 44 4.21 3.43 -1.64
C ARG A 44 3.29 2.74 -2.65
N VAL A 45 2.10 3.28 -2.87
CA VAL A 45 1.14 2.79 -3.89
C VAL A 45 1.79 2.83 -5.27
N THR A 46 2.50 3.91 -5.60
CA THR A 46 3.24 4.04 -6.87
C THR A 46 4.40 3.05 -6.96
N LYS A 47 5.21 2.93 -5.90
CA LYS A 47 6.36 2.00 -5.80
C LYS A 47 5.93 0.56 -6.09
N TYR A 48 4.82 0.14 -5.48
CA TYR A 48 4.31 -1.23 -5.57
C TYR A 48 3.27 -1.45 -6.66
N LYS A 49 3.02 -0.43 -7.51
CA LYS A 49 2.05 -0.46 -8.61
C LYS A 49 0.67 -0.95 -8.16
N LEU A 50 0.22 -0.47 -7.01
CA LEU A 50 -1.08 -0.82 -6.45
C LEU A 50 -2.17 0.08 -7.04
N ASP A 51 -3.35 -0.48 -7.26
CA ASP A 51 -4.56 0.30 -7.52
C ASP A 51 -5.53 0.11 -6.35
N PRO A 52 -5.64 1.10 -5.43
CA PRO A 52 -6.52 1.02 -4.28
C PRO A 52 -7.99 0.72 -4.63
N LYS A 53 -8.48 1.15 -5.81
CA LYS A 53 -9.87 0.91 -6.23
C LYS A 53 -10.09 -0.56 -6.60
N SER A 54 -9.08 -1.20 -7.20
CA SER A 54 -9.14 -2.62 -7.55
C SER A 54 -9.17 -3.53 -6.32
N LEU A 55 -8.65 -3.07 -5.18
CA LEU A 55 -8.53 -3.87 -3.95
C LEU A 55 -9.84 -4.02 -3.18
N ILE A 56 -10.88 -3.23 -3.49
CA ILE A 56 -12.15 -3.19 -2.74
C ILE A 56 -13.27 -3.94 -3.49
N ARG A 57 -12.98 -4.46 -4.68
CA ARG A 57 -13.95 -5.19 -5.51
C ARG A 57 -14.03 -6.65 -5.15
#